data_AF-A0A9D8ADF7-F1
#
_entry.id   AF-A0A9D8ADF7-F1
#
_cell.length_a   1.000
_cell.length_b   1.000
_cell.length_c   1.000
_cell.angle_alpha   90.00
_cell.angle_beta   90.00
_cell.angle_gamma   90.00
#
_symmetry.space_group_name_H-M   'P 1'
#
loop_
_entity.id
_entity.type
_entity.pdbx_description
1 polymer ?
#
loop_
_entity_poly.entity_id
_entity_poly.type
_entity_poly.pdbx_seq_one_letter_code
_entity_poly.pdbx_strand_id
1 'polypeptide(L)' 'MNITLSADSDLVRKARKYAQDHDTSLNKMVRKFLQSVVDQPHSKNDVDYFLNSVERIQGNSKGNKWNREELYDI' A
#
# COMPACT_ATOMS: atom_id res chain seq x y z
N MET A 1 -9.82 -17.27 -12.66
CA MET A 1 -11.29 -17.16 -12.76
C MET A 1 -11.67 -15.89 -13.48
N ASN A 2 -12.80 -15.87 -14.20
CA ASN A 2 -13.29 -14.70 -14.93
C ASN A 2 -14.48 -14.09 -14.17
N ILE A 3 -14.57 -12.76 -14.18
CA ILE A 3 -15.70 -12.02 -13.61
C ILE A 3 -16.36 -11.19 -14.72
N THR A 4 -17.69 -11.09 -14.68
CA THR A 4 -18.46 -10.20 -15.55
C THR A 4 -18.87 -8.98 -14.74
N LEU A 5 -18.49 -7.79 -15.21
CA LEU A 5 -18.79 -6.52 -14.55
C LEU A 5 -19.59 -5.64 -15.50
N SER A 6 -20.76 -5.20 -15.07
CA SER A 6 -21.54 -4.17 -15.77
C SER A 6 -21.10 -2.79 -15.29
N ALA A 7 -20.77 -1.91 -16.23
CA ALA A 7 -20.34 -0.54 -15.95
C ALA A 7 -20.78 0.37 -17.11
N ASP A 8 -20.81 1.68 -16.84
CA ASP A 8 -21.07 2.69 -17.85
C ASP A 8 -20.11 2.55 -19.05
N SER A 9 -20.66 2.61 -20.27
CA SER A 9 -19.90 2.35 -21.50
C SER A 9 -18.85 3.42 -21.78
N ASP A 10 -19.14 4.68 -21.44
CA ASP A 10 -18.21 5.80 -21.58
C ASP A 10 -17.07 5.71 -20.57
N LEU A 11 -17.37 5.29 -19.34
CA LEU A 11 -16.36 4.99 -18.33
C LEU A 11 -15.40 3.89 -18.81
N VAL A 12 -15.94 2.77 -19.32
CA VAL A 12 -15.10 1.65 -19.83
C VAL A 12 -14.21 2.11 -20.98
N ARG A 13 -14.75 2.93 -21.90
CA ARG A 13 -13.99 3.49 -23.01
C ARG A 13 -12.83 4.37 -22.53
N LYS A 14 -13.10 5.32 -21.62
CA LYS A 14 -12.08 6.22 -21.05
C LYS A 14 -11.02 5.45 -20.28
N ALA A 15 -11.42 4.48 -19.46
CA ALA A 15 -10.51 3.66 -18.68
C ALA A 15 -9.60 2.78 -19.56
N ARG A 16 -10.11 2.27 -20.69
CA ARG A 16 -9.28 1.55 -21.68
C ARG A 16 -8.26 2.47 -22.35
N LYS A 17 -8.67 3.67 -22.75
CA LYS A 17 -7.74 4.66 -23.32
C LYS A 17 -6.63 5.00 -22.33
N TYR A 18 -7.00 5.33 -21.09
CA TYR A 18 -6.03 5.57 -20.02
C TYR A 18 -5.08 4.38 -19.84
N ALA A 19 -5.60 3.15 -19.85
CA ALA A 19 -4.77 1.96 -19.71
C ALA A 19 -3.72 1.84 -20.83
N GLN A 20 -4.11 2.13 -22.07
CA GLN A 20 -3.21 2.09 -23.22
C GLN A 20 -2.14 3.17 -23.14
N ASP A 21 -2.52 4.39 -22.77
CA ASP A 21 -1.59 5.52 -22.60
C ASP A 21 -0.56 5.26 -21.46
N HIS A 22 -0.80 4.28 -20.58
CA HIS A 22 0.03 3.89 -19.44
C HIS A 22 0.57 2.45 -19.52
N ASP A 23 0.68 1.87 -20.73
CA ASP A 23 1.24 0.53 -20.96
C ASP A 23 0.64 -0.59 -20.08
N THR A 24 -0.67 -0.50 -19.85
CA THR A 24 -1.44 -1.43 -19.00
C THR A 24 -2.76 -1.82 -19.67
N SER A 25 -3.62 -2.55 -18.93
CA SER A 25 -4.96 -2.90 -19.39
C SER A 25 -5.99 -2.65 -18.30
N LEU A 26 -7.25 -2.43 -18.69
CA LEU A 26 -8.36 -2.33 -17.75
C LEU A 26 -8.41 -3.54 -16.81
N ASN A 27 -8.23 -4.75 -17.34
CA ASN A 27 -8.20 -5.97 -16.53
C ASN A 27 -7.05 -5.98 -15.52
N LYS A 28 -5.86 -5.50 -15.90
CA LYS A 28 -4.72 -5.38 -14.98
C LYS A 28 -4.99 -4.35 -13.88
N MET A 29 -5.63 -3.22 -14.22
CA MET A 29 -6.04 -2.21 -13.24
C MET A 29 -7.08 -2.75 -12.26
N VAL A 30 -8.12 -3.43 -12.74
CA VAL A 30 -9.15 -4.06 -11.89
C VAL A 30 -8.53 -5.09 -10.95
N ARG A 31 -7.64 -5.96 -11.46
CA ARG A 31 -6.92 -6.92 -10.60
C ARG A 31 -6.10 -6.23 -9.53
N LYS A 32 -5.32 -5.20 -9.88
CA LYS A 32 -4.52 -4.43 -8.91
C LYS A 32 -5.39 -3.76 -7.85
N PHE A 33 -6.53 -3.20 -8.25
CA PHE A 33 -7.47 -2.58 -7.33
C PHE A 33 -8.04 -3.61 -6.35
N LEU A 34 -8.56 -4.74 -6.86
CA LEU A 34 -9.08 -5.82 -6.01
C LEU A 34 -7.99 -6.35 -5.06
N GLN A 35 -6.76 -6.52 -5.56
CA GLN A 35 -5.62 -6.90 -4.75
C GLN A 35 -5.36 -5.87 -3.64
N SER A 36 -5.36 -4.56 -3.95
CA SER A 36 -5.17 -3.52 -2.94
C SER A 36 -6.28 -3.47 -1.88
N VAL A 37 -7.51 -3.88 -2.24
CA VAL A 37 -8.63 -3.95 -1.28
C VAL A 37 -8.48 -5.12 -0.32
N VAL A 38 -7.93 -6.26 -0.78
CA VAL A 38 -7.70 -7.43 0.07
C VAL A 38 -6.36 -7.38 0.82
N ASP A 39 -5.35 -6.75 0.22
CA ASP A 39 -4.02 -6.57 0.79
C ASP A 39 -3.95 -5.41 1.76
N GLN A 40 -4.93 -4.49 1.74
CA GLN A 40 -5.16 -3.64 2.90
C GLN A 40 -5.41 -4.59 4.06
N PRO A 41 -4.46 -4.73 5.01
CA PRO A 41 -4.81 -5.34 6.26
C PRO A 41 -5.96 -4.48 6.77
N HIS A 42 -7.05 -5.07 7.25
CA HIS A 42 -7.89 -4.35 8.20
C HIS A 42 -6.91 -3.62 9.12
N SER A 43 -6.96 -2.28 9.13
CA SER A 43 -5.92 -1.35 9.61
C SER A 43 -5.46 -1.56 11.06
N LYS A 44 -6.00 -2.59 11.71
CA LYS A 44 -5.52 -3.22 12.92
C LYS A 44 -4.08 -3.75 12.79
N ASN A 45 -3.67 -4.38 11.70
CA ASN A 45 -2.36 -5.06 11.69
C ASN A 45 -1.15 -4.14 11.80
N ASP A 46 -1.14 -2.94 11.20
CA ASP A 46 0.04 -2.07 11.29
C ASP A 46 0.16 -1.40 12.67
N VAL A 47 -0.98 -1.00 13.25
CA VAL A 47 -1.04 -0.46 14.61
C VAL A 47 -0.70 -1.55 15.61
N ASP A 48 -1.29 -2.74 15.49
CA ASP A 48 -1.02 -3.87 16.37
C ASP A 48 0.43 -4.34 16.22
N TYR A 49 1.00 -4.35 15.01
CA TYR A 49 2.40 -4.66 14.77
C TYR A 49 3.34 -3.64 15.42
N PHE A 50 3.02 -2.34 15.28
CA PHE A 50 3.76 -1.26 15.94
C PHE A 50 3.69 -1.41 17.46
N LEU A 51 2.49 -1.57 18.03
CA LEU A 51 2.29 -1.70 19.47
C LEU A 51 3.01 -2.93 20.04
N ASN A 52 2.88 -4.10 19.40
CA ASN A 52 3.61 -5.32 19.77
C ASN A 52 5.14 -5.12 19.68
N SER A 53 5.62 -4.35 18.72
CA SER A 53 7.06 -4.06 18.57
C SER A 53 7.57 -3.12 19.66
N VAL A 54 6.82 -2.08 20.00
CA VAL A 54 7.15 -1.14 21.08
C VAL A 54 7.14 -1.84 22.44
N GLU A 55 6.12 -2.66 22.72
CA GLU A 55 6.03 -3.42 23.98
C GLU A 55 7.19 -4.41 24.15
N ARG A 56 7.60 -5.09 23.07
CA ARG A 56 8.71 -6.05 23.11
C ARG A 56 10.08 -5.38 23.28
N ILE A 57 10.31 -4.27 22.58
CA ILE A 57 11.64 -3.65 22.50
C ILE A 57 11.96 -2.81 23.76
N GLN A 58 10.93 -2.28 24.45
CA GLN A 58 11.07 -1.47 25.66
C GLN A 58 12.19 -0.41 25.55
N GLY A 59 12.17 0.34 24.44
CA GLY A 59 13.25 1.26 24.09
C GLY A 59 13.56 2.23 25.23
N ASN A 60 14.83 2.25 25.66
CA ASN A 60 15.31 3.19 26.67
C ASN A 60 16.59 3.86 26.16
N SER A 61 16.46 5.11 25.73
CA SER A 61 17.59 5.90 25.23
C SER A 61 18.57 6.31 26.33
N LYS A 62 18.27 6.08 27.62
CA LYS A 62 19.12 6.44 28.79
C LYS A 62 19.63 7.89 28.78
N GLY A 63 18.90 8.81 28.14
CA GLY A 63 19.31 10.20 28.00
C GLY A 63 20.31 10.48 26.87
N ASN A 64 20.69 9.48 26.07
CA ASN A 64 21.51 9.68 24.89
C ASN A 64 20.76 10.52 23.85
N LYS A 65 21.41 11.60 23.44
CA LYS A 65 21.00 12.44 22.32
C LYS A 65 21.85 12.07 21.13
N TRP A 66 21.25 12.09 19.94
CA TRP A 66 21.97 11.92 18.69
C TRP A 66 21.67 13.11 17.79
N ASN A 67 22.67 13.52 17.04
CA ASN A 67 22.53 14.52 16.00
C ASN A 67 22.37 13.81 14.65
N ARG A 68 21.69 14.43 13.68
CA ARG A 68 21.40 13.78 12.39
C ARG A 68 22.69 13.41 11.64
N GLU A 69 23.72 14.22 11.81
CA GLU A 69 25.04 14.05 11.21
C GLU A 69 25.71 12.74 11.65
N GLU A 70 25.43 12.28 12.88
CA GLU A 70 26.00 11.05 13.47
C GLU A 70 25.37 9.76 12.90
N LEU A 71 24.27 9.86 12.16
CA LEU A 71 23.58 8.71 11.56
C LEU A 71 24.15 8.27 10.21
N TYR A 72 25.02 9.06 9.59
CA TYR A 72 25.54 8.79 8.25
C TYR A 72 26.95 8.18 8.23
N ASP A 73 27.58 8.00 9.39
CA ASP A 73 28.95 7.48 9.55
C ASP A 73 29.01 5.98 9.90
N ILE A 74 27.93 5.23 9.63
CA ILE A 74 27.83 3.76 9.85
C ILE A 74 28.20 2.93 8.63
#